data_AF-A0A921HPR2-F1
#
_entry.id   AF-A0A921HPR2-F1
#
_cell.length_a   1.000
_cell.length_b   1.000
_cell.length_c   1.000
_cell.angle_alpha   90.00
_cell.angle_beta   90.00
_cell.angle_gamma   90.00
#
_symmetry.space_group_name_H-M   'P 1'
#
loop_
_entity.id
_entity.type
_entity.pdbx_description
1 polymer ?
#
loop_
_entity_poly.entity_id
_entity_poly.type
_entity_poly.pdbx_seq_one_letter_code
_entity_poly.pdbx_strand_id
1 'polypeptide(L)'
;MSEEKWIMNEEEIDREVESLCRWAAGRAGVIVVAPVLGQIALAANEVYLIKRIANLYGKDFDETASCAFISALGGTFVGQSLATLLPFPPLQIPIGMGVTYAVGKAANAWIKDGMPDLNDFADKYKDIFKNTIEEAKSMVDIFKKDPNKDKPLGDENKDFKF
;
A
#
# COMPACT_ATOMS: atom_id res chain seq x y z
N MET A 1 32.74 -10.08 16.27
CA MET A 1 32.37 -9.17 15.17
C MET A 1 30.91 -8.82 15.43
N SER A 2 30.66 -7.71 16.11
CA SER A 2 29.31 -7.27 16.43
C SER A 2 28.62 -6.84 15.14
N GLU A 3 27.45 -7.39 14.86
CA GLU A 3 26.57 -6.92 13.79
C GLU A 3 26.16 -5.48 14.12
N GLU A 4 26.82 -4.50 13.51
CA GLU A 4 26.31 -3.14 13.47
C GLU A 4 25.00 -3.20 12.67
N LYS A 5 23.88 -3.22 13.40
CA LYS A 5 22.54 -3.06 12.83
C LYS A 5 22.54 -1.69 12.15
N TRP A 6 22.63 -1.66 10.82
CA TRP A 6 22.61 -0.43 10.02
C TRP A 6 21.32 0.32 10.34
N ILE A 7 21.43 1.43 11.07
CA ILE A 7 20.30 2.30 11.37
C ILE A 7 20.20 3.28 10.20
N MET A 8 19.19 3.10 9.35
CA MET A 8 18.89 4.05 8.30
C MET A 8 18.54 5.40 8.90
N ASN A 9 19.02 6.49 8.30
CA ASN A 9 18.56 7.83 8.66
C ASN A 9 17.16 8.10 8.07
N GLU A 10 16.51 9.20 8.51
CA GLU A 10 15.15 9.51 8.08
C GLU A 10 15.02 9.69 6.55
N GLU A 11 16.00 10.33 5.91
CA GLU A 11 16.00 10.53 4.45
C GLU A 11 16.15 9.21 3.67
N GLU A 12 16.90 8.24 4.20
CA GLU A 12 16.98 6.89 3.66
C GLU A 12 15.66 6.15 3.82
N ILE A 13 15.03 6.24 4.99
CA ILE A 13 13.73 5.60 5.22
C ILE A 13 12.67 6.19 4.29
N ASP A 14 12.59 7.52 4.17
CA ASP A 14 11.61 8.16 3.30
C ASP A 14 11.81 7.78 1.82
N ARG A 15 13.06 7.60 1.37
CA ARG A 15 13.37 7.09 0.01
C ARG A 15 12.95 5.64 -0.19
N GLU A 16 13.24 4.78 0.78
CA GLU A 16 12.84 3.36 0.71
C GLU A 16 11.32 3.19 0.80
N VAL A 17 10.65 3.97 1.64
CA VAL A 17 9.18 4.00 1.69
C VAL A 17 8.59 4.43 0.36
N GLU A 18 9.12 5.50 -0.25
CA GLU A 18 8.67 5.96 -1.57
C GLU A 18 8.87 4.89 -2.65
N SER A 19 10.01 4.19 -2.62
CA SER A 19 10.30 3.04 -3.49
C SER A 19 9.28 1.91 -3.30
N LEU A 20 8.99 1.54 -2.05
CA LEU A 20 7.99 0.52 -1.72
C LEU A 20 6.58 0.91 -2.20
N CYS A 21 6.17 2.17 -1.99
CA CYS A 21 4.86 2.65 -2.43
C CYS A 21 4.72 2.60 -3.96
N ARG A 22 5.76 2.98 -4.71
CA ARG A 22 5.77 2.90 -6.18
C ARG A 22 5.74 1.46 -6.68
N TRP A 23 6.50 0.58 -6.04
CA TRP A 23 6.49 -0.84 -6.35
C TRP A 23 5.11 -1.44 -6.10
N ALA A 24 4.51 -1.23 -4.93
CA ALA A 24 3.18 -1.73 -4.61
C ALA A 24 2.11 -1.18 -5.55
N ALA A 25 2.17 0.10 -5.89
CA ALA A 25 1.28 0.71 -6.87
C ALA A 25 1.43 0.07 -8.26
N GLY A 26 2.66 -0.06 -8.76
CA GLY A 26 2.96 -0.75 -10.01
C GLY A 26 2.41 -2.18 -10.03
N ARG A 27 2.60 -2.90 -8.91
CA ARG A 27 2.10 -4.27 -8.73
C ARG A 27 0.57 -4.34 -8.72
N ALA A 28 -0.11 -3.40 -8.07
CA ALA A 28 -1.57 -3.31 -8.10
C ALA A 28 -2.10 -3.18 -9.53
N GLY A 29 -1.44 -2.38 -10.38
CA GLY A 29 -1.77 -2.26 -11.80
C GLY A 29 -1.64 -3.55 -12.61
N VAL A 30 -0.74 -4.45 -12.23
CA VAL A 30 -0.57 -5.78 -12.84
C VAL A 30 -1.65 -6.74 -12.32
N ILE A 31 -1.96 -6.70 -11.02
CA ILE A 31 -2.94 -7.59 -10.39
C ILE A 31 -4.35 -7.32 -10.93
N VAL A 32 -4.77 -6.06 -11.06
CA VAL A 32 -6.16 -5.72 -11.48
C VAL A 32 -6.51 -6.22 -12.88
N VAL A 33 -5.52 -6.47 -13.74
CA VAL A 33 -5.74 -6.99 -15.10
C VAL A 33 -5.56 -8.50 -15.21
N ALA A 34 -5.03 -9.15 -14.17
CA ALA A 34 -4.75 -10.58 -14.17
C ALA A 34 -5.99 -11.37 -13.70
N PRO A 35 -6.59 -12.24 -14.54
CA PRO A 35 -7.77 -13.02 -14.19
C PRO A 35 -7.57 -13.98 -13.00
N VAL A 36 -6.30 -14.27 -12.65
CA VAL A 36 -5.91 -15.34 -11.72
C VAL A 36 -5.46 -14.81 -10.35
N LEU A 37 -4.86 -13.61 -10.28
CA LEU A 37 -4.30 -13.07 -9.03
C LEU A 37 -5.39 -12.46 -8.12
N GLY A 38 -6.43 -11.86 -8.71
CA GLY A 38 -7.68 -11.55 -8.02
C GLY A 38 -7.57 -10.57 -6.83
N GLN A 39 -8.66 -10.49 -6.06
CA GLN A 39 -8.83 -9.54 -4.95
C GLN A 39 -7.91 -9.85 -3.75
N ILE A 40 -7.65 -11.13 -3.51
CA ILE A 40 -6.77 -11.59 -2.43
C ILE A 40 -5.36 -11.04 -2.64
N ALA A 41 -4.85 -11.05 -3.88
CA ALA A 41 -3.53 -10.50 -4.18
C ALA A 41 -3.46 -8.97 -3.97
N LEU A 42 -4.52 -8.21 -4.26
CA LEU A 42 -4.53 -6.76 -3.99
C LEU A 42 -4.47 -6.48 -2.49
N ALA A 43 -5.29 -7.18 -1.72
CA ALA A 43 -5.34 -7.03 -0.28
C ALA A 43 -4.00 -7.43 0.36
N ALA A 44 -3.42 -8.55 -0.09
CA ALA A 44 -2.09 -8.98 0.32
C ALA A 44 -1.02 -7.96 -0.05
N ASN A 45 -1.07 -7.39 -1.26
CA ASN A 45 -0.12 -6.38 -1.72
C ASN A 45 -0.09 -5.15 -0.78
N GLU A 46 -1.25 -4.66 -0.33
CA GLU A 46 -1.36 -3.55 0.62
C GLU A 46 -0.88 -3.94 2.02
N VAL A 47 -1.25 -5.11 2.53
CA VAL A 47 -0.80 -5.54 3.88
C VAL A 47 0.71 -5.77 3.92
N TYR A 48 1.29 -6.37 2.87
CA TYR A 48 2.75 -6.55 2.77
C TYR A 48 3.49 -5.23 2.55
N LEU A 49 2.88 -4.24 1.89
CA LEU A 49 3.42 -2.88 1.85
C LEU A 49 3.56 -2.30 3.26
N ILE A 50 2.50 -2.35 4.06
CA ILE A 50 2.52 -1.88 5.46
C ILE A 50 3.59 -2.62 6.27
N LYS A 51 3.66 -3.96 6.14
CA LYS A 51 4.69 -4.77 6.79
C LYS A 51 6.11 -4.35 6.43
N ARG A 52 6.38 -4.09 5.14
CA ARG A 52 7.72 -3.67 4.70
C ARG A 52 8.05 -2.26 5.20
N ILE A 53 7.10 -1.33 5.21
CA ILE A 53 7.28 0.00 5.80
C ILE A 53 7.58 -0.12 7.30
N ALA A 54 6.80 -0.91 8.05
CA ALA A 54 7.02 -1.11 9.49
C ALA A 54 8.43 -1.64 9.80
N ASN A 55 8.91 -2.58 8.98
CA ASN A 55 10.27 -3.12 9.11
C ASN A 55 11.37 -2.06 8.91
N LEU A 56 11.18 -1.07 8.02
CA LEU A 56 12.14 0.03 7.86
C LEU A 56 12.27 0.88 9.13
N TYR A 57 11.17 1.06 9.86
CA TYR A 57 11.16 1.75 11.16
C TYR A 57 11.54 0.84 12.33
N GLY A 58 11.83 -0.44 12.09
CA GLY A 58 12.06 -1.42 13.14
C GLY A 58 10.87 -1.63 14.08
N LYS A 59 9.64 -1.39 13.61
CA LYS A 59 8.41 -1.59 14.39
C LYS A 59 7.83 -2.98 14.14
N ASP A 60 7.26 -3.58 15.18
CA ASP A 60 6.58 -4.86 15.08
C ASP A 60 5.33 -4.73 14.19
N PHE A 61 5.17 -5.69 13.28
CA PHE A 61 4.04 -5.73 12.37
C PHE A 61 2.85 -6.44 13.02
N ASP A 62 1.73 -5.72 13.16
CA ASP A 62 0.44 -6.28 13.56
C ASP A 62 -0.49 -6.37 12.35
N GLU A 63 -0.84 -7.59 11.97
CA GLU A 63 -1.72 -7.87 10.85
C GLU A 63 -3.14 -7.35 11.06
N THR A 64 -3.69 -7.50 12.26
CA THR A 64 -5.07 -7.10 12.57
C THR A 64 -5.19 -5.58 12.55
N ALA A 65 -4.24 -4.89 13.17
CA ALA A 65 -4.19 -3.43 13.14
C ALA A 65 -3.99 -2.90 11.71
N SER A 66 -3.15 -3.56 10.91
CA SER A 66 -2.92 -3.18 9.50
C SER A 66 -4.16 -3.38 8.64
N CYS A 67 -4.89 -4.48 8.82
CA CYS A 67 -6.15 -4.73 8.11
C CYS A 67 -7.22 -3.70 8.54
N ALA A 68 -7.34 -3.42 9.84
CA ALA A 68 -8.25 -2.39 10.36
C ALA A 68 -7.91 -1.00 9.81
N PHE A 69 -6.62 -0.68 9.67
CA PHE A 69 -6.14 0.56 9.06
C PHE A 69 -6.56 0.68 7.60
N ILE A 70 -6.30 -0.35 6.79
CA ILE A 70 -6.73 -0.39 5.38
C ILE A 70 -8.25 -0.25 5.27
N SER A 71 -9.01 -0.98 6.11
CA SER A 71 -10.47 -0.88 6.16
C SER A 71 -10.95 0.52 6.53
N ALA A 72 -10.30 1.20 7.48
CA ALA A 72 -10.65 2.55 7.89
C ALA A 72 -10.40 3.60 6.78
N LEU A 73 -9.43 3.37 5.90
CA LEU A 73 -9.18 4.19 4.70
C LEU A 73 -10.18 3.89 3.57
N GLY A 74 -10.97 2.82 3.68
CA GLY A 74 -11.80 2.30 2.61
C GLY A 74 -11.02 1.48 1.56
N GLY A 75 -9.76 1.10 1.86
CA GLY A 75 -8.84 0.42 0.93
C GLY A 75 -9.35 -0.95 0.47
N THR A 76 -9.99 -1.72 1.35
CA THR A 76 -10.60 -3.01 1.00
C THR A 76 -11.81 -2.89 0.08
N PHE A 77 -12.50 -1.76 0.08
CA PHE A 77 -13.61 -1.51 -0.83
C PHE A 77 -13.14 -1.18 -2.24
N VAL A 78 -11.90 -0.71 -2.44
CA VAL A 78 -11.48 -0.24 -3.76
C VAL A 78 -11.18 -1.42 -4.70
N GLY A 79 -10.56 -2.50 -4.24
CA GLY A 79 -10.39 -3.70 -5.09
C GLY A 79 -11.74 -4.30 -5.53
N GLN A 80 -12.62 -4.54 -4.56
CA GLN A 80 -13.93 -5.15 -4.79
C GLN A 80 -14.89 -4.22 -5.56
N SER A 81 -14.92 -2.92 -5.24
CA SER A 81 -15.80 -1.95 -5.91
C SER A 81 -15.29 -1.54 -7.28
N LEU A 82 -13.99 -1.41 -7.52
CA LEU A 82 -13.48 -1.08 -8.86
C LEU A 82 -13.74 -2.21 -9.85
N ALA A 83 -13.59 -3.46 -9.42
CA ALA A 83 -13.87 -4.63 -10.25
C ALA A 83 -15.35 -4.74 -10.63
N THR A 84 -16.27 -4.36 -9.73
CA THR A 84 -17.72 -4.45 -9.99
C THR A 84 -18.34 -3.19 -10.60
N LEU A 85 -17.86 -2.00 -10.27
CA LEU A 85 -18.46 -0.72 -10.70
C LEU A 85 -17.94 -0.23 -12.06
N LEU A 86 -16.71 -0.62 -12.42
CA LEU A 86 -16.10 -0.20 -13.69
C LEU A 86 -15.72 -1.45 -14.50
N PRO A 87 -16.61 -1.99 -15.35
CA PRO A 87 -16.31 -3.17 -16.18
C PRO A 87 -15.31 -2.88 -17.32
N PHE A 88 -14.45 -1.87 -17.15
CA PHE A 88 -13.47 -1.43 -18.13
C PHE A 88 -12.07 -1.43 -17.50
N PRO A 89 -11.30 -2.51 -17.68
CA PRO A 89 -9.96 -2.68 -17.11
C PRO A 89 -8.99 -1.50 -17.33
N PRO A 90 -9.00 -0.78 -18.48
CA PRO A 90 -8.10 0.36 -18.66
C PRO A 90 -8.32 1.52 -17.68
N LEU A 91 -9.53 1.68 -17.12
CA LEU A 91 -9.79 2.66 -16.05
C LEU A 91 -9.45 2.10 -14.66
N GLN A 92 -9.52 0.79 -14.45
CA GLN A 92 -9.19 0.16 -13.16
C GLN A 92 -7.70 0.27 -12.83
N ILE A 93 -6.82 0.15 -13.82
CA ILE A 93 -5.35 0.22 -13.65
C ILE A 93 -4.91 1.52 -12.93
N PRO A 94 -5.19 2.73 -13.47
CA PRO A 94 -4.72 3.96 -12.83
C PRO A 94 -5.33 4.16 -11.44
N ILE A 95 -6.57 3.71 -11.21
CA ILE A 95 -7.22 3.87 -9.90
C ILE A 95 -6.61 2.93 -8.86
N GLY A 96 -6.43 1.65 -9.20
CA GLY A 96 -5.79 0.68 -8.31
C GLY A 96 -4.37 1.09 -7.93
N MET A 97 -3.58 1.56 -8.91
CA MET A 97 -2.25 2.12 -8.66
C MET A 97 -2.31 3.30 -7.67
N GLY A 98 -3.20 4.26 -7.92
CA GLY A 98 -3.29 5.46 -7.10
C GLY A 98 -3.74 5.19 -5.67
N VAL A 99 -4.69 4.27 -5.48
CA VAL A 99 -5.16 3.87 -4.16
C VAL A 99 -4.08 3.15 -3.38
N THR A 100 -3.41 2.16 -3.97
CA THR A 100 -2.33 1.45 -3.26
C THR A 100 -1.17 2.38 -2.91
N TYR A 101 -0.82 3.33 -3.78
CA TYR A 101 0.16 4.37 -3.45
C TYR A 101 -0.30 5.21 -2.24
N ALA A 102 -1.56 5.65 -2.23
CA ALA A 102 -2.14 6.43 -1.14
C ALA A 102 -2.22 5.66 0.19
N VAL A 103 -2.56 4.36 0.16
CA VAL A 103 -2.49 3.48 1.34
C VAL A 103 -1.07 3.47 1.90
N GLY A 104 -0.06 3.33 1.04
CA GLY A 104 1.34 3.34 1.47
C GLY A 104 1.76 4.66 2.15
N LYS A 105 1.38 5.81 1.60
CA LYS A 105 1.70 7.13 2.19
C LYS A 105 0.96 7.36 3.51
N ALA A 106 -0.31 6.96 3.59
CA ALA A 106 -1.06 7.03 4.84
C ALA A 106 -0.49 6.08 5.91
N ALA A 107 -0.14 4.85 5.51
CA ALA A 107 0.49 3.87 6.40
C ALA A 107 1.85 4.34 6.91
N ASN A 108 2.66 4.99 6.06
CA ASN A 108 3.91 5.60 6.50
C ASN A 108 3.68 6.61 7.63
N ALA A 109 2.70 7.50 7.49
CA ALA A 109 2.36 8.47 8.54
C ALA A 109 1.86 7.78 9.81
N TRP A 110 0.96 6.81 9.69
CA TRP A 110 0.44 6.04 10.82
C TRP A 110 1.54 5.27 11.56
N ILE A 111 2.46 4.66 10.82
CA ILE A 111 3.64 3.99 11.38
C ILE A 111 4.56 5.01 12.06
N LYS A 112 4.86 6.17 11.46
CA LYS A 112 5.66 7.24 12.11
C LYS A 112 5.03 7.67 13.44
N ASP A 113 3.71 7.82 13.48
CA ASP A 113 2.94 8.20 14.68
C ASP A 113 2.88 7.13 15.78
N GLY A 114 3.42 5.93 15.54
CA GLY A 114 3.40 4.84 16.54
C GLY A 114 2.21 3.91 16.43
N MET A 115 1.55 3.87 15.28
CA MET A 115 0.39 3.00 15.01
C MET A 115 -0.73 3.18 16.05
N PRO A 116 -1.20 4.42 16.31
CA PRO A 116 -2.26 4.65 17.28
C PRO A 116 -3.55 3.94 16.85
N ASP A 117 -4.41 3.67 17.84
CA ASP A 117 -5.77 3.23 17.61
C ASP A 117 -6.51 4.26 16.74
N LEU A 118 -7.31 3.78 15.79
CA LEU A 118 -7.91 4.62 14.75
C LEU A 118 -9.12 5.42 15.23
N ASN A 119 -9.68 5.11 16.40
CA ASN A 119 -10.89 5.75 16.92
C ASN A 119 -10.79 7.30 16.94
N ASP A 120 -9.62 7.83 17.27
CA ASP A 120 -9.39 9.29 17.39
C ASP A 120 -8.57 9.88 16.24
N PHE A 121 -7.93 9.06 15.40
CA PHE A 121 -6.93 9.51 14.41
C PHE A 121 -7.27 9.16 12.96
N ALA A 122 -8.37 8.45 12.71
CA ALA A 122 -8.74 8.00 11.36
C ALA A 122 -8.82 9.15 10.34
N ASP A 123 -9.33 10.33 10.74
CA ASP A 123 -9.51 11.46 9.82
C ASP A 123 -8.18 12.00 9.30
N LYS A 124 -7.13 12.06 10.14
CA LYS A 124 -5.78 12.45 9.71
C LYS A 124 -5.28 11.57 8.56
N TYR A 125 -5.40 10.25 8.70
CA TYR A 125 -4.89 9.30 7.70
C TYR A 125 -5.78 9.25 6.46
N LYS A 126 -7.10 9.41 6.62
CA LYS A 126 -8.04 9.57 5.49
C LYS A 126 -7.73 10.82 4.68
N ASP A 127 -7.34 11.92 5.31
CA ASP A 127 -6.99 13.14 4.60
C ASP A 127 -5.68 12.99 3.83
N ILE A 128 -4.66 12.36 4.43
CA ILE A 128 -3.43 11.99 3.72
C ILE A 128 -3.76 11.11 2.51
N PHE A 129 -4.58 10.08 2.71
CA PHE A 129 -5.00 9.18 1.64
C PHE A 129 -5.70 9.93 0.50
N LYS A 130 -6.70 10.75 0.79
CA LYS A 130 -7.45 11.53 -0.21
C LYS A 130 -6.55 12.49 -1.00
N ASN A 131 -5.70 13.23 -0.30
CA ASN A 131 -4.78 14.17 -0.95
C ASN A 131 -3.78 13.43 -1.86
N THR A 132 -3.29 12.28 -1.39
CA THR A 132 -2.34 11.46 -2.15
C THR A 132 -2.97 10.85 -3.40
N ILE A 133 -4.26 10.48 -3.37
CA ILE A 133 -4.95 9.97 -4.57
C ILE A 133 -4.92 11.00 -5.70
N GLU A 134 -5.11 12.28 -5.40
CA GLU A 134 -5.09 13.33 -6.41
C GLU A 134 -3.69 13.49 -7.02
N GLU A 135 -2.63 13.43 -6.20
CA GLU A 135 -1.25 13.44 -6.67
C GLU A 135 -0.93 12.22 -7.54
N ALA A 136 -1.39 11.04 -7.11
CA ALA A 136 -1.10 9.77 -7.77
C ALA A 136 -1.63 9.68 -9.19
N LYS A 137 -2.70 10.43 -9.54
CA LYS A 137 -3.22 10.51 -10.92
C LYS A 137 -2.15 10.96 -11.91
N SER A 138 -1.25 11.85 -11.50
CA SER A 138 -0.14 12.35 -12.33
C SER A 138 1.07 11.40 -12.38
N MET A 139 1.11 10.39 -11.49
CA MET A 139 2.24 9.48 -11.32
C MET A 139 2.03 8.10 -11.97
N VAL A 140 0.87 7.86 -12.58
CA VAL A 140 0.51 6.55 -13.18
C VAL A 140 1.60 6.01 -14.11
N ASP A 141 2.19 6.85 -14.95
CA ASP A 141 3.24 6.43 -15.89
C ASP A 141 4.56 6.08 -15.20
N ILE A 142 4.80 6.62 -14.00
CA ILE A 142 5.94 6.25 -13.15
C ILE A 142 5.68 4.86 -12.58
N PHE A 143 4.49 4.61 -12.02
CA PHE A 143 4.13 3.30 -11.44
C PHE A 143 4.17 2.17 -12.48
N LYS A 144 3.68 2.42 -13.69
CA LYS A 144 3.74 1.45 -14.81
C LYS A 144 5.15 1.05 -15.21
N LYS A 145 6.13 1.92 -14.97
CA LYS A 145 7.55 1.72 -15.31
C LYS A 145 8.37 1.22 -14.12
N ASP A 146 7.75 0.97 -12.97
CA ASP A 146 8.45 0.44 -11.82
C ASP A 146 9.09 -0.92 -12.18
N PRO A 147 10.40 -1.09 -11.97
CA PRO A 147 11.13 -2.29 -12.38
C PRO A 147 10.72 -3.55 -11.60
N ASN A 148 10.03 -3.39 -10.47
CA ASN A 148 9.58 -4.47 -9.62
C ASN A 148 8.08 -4.76 -9.73
N LYS A 149 7.30 -4.04 -10.56
CA LYS A 149 5.84 -4.22 -10.69
C LYS A 149 5.37 -5.66 -10.95
N ASP A 150 6.21 -6.50 -11.54
CA ASP A 150 5.90 -7.90 -11.84
C ASP A 150 6.29 -8.87 -10.70
N LYS A 151 6.91 -8.37 -9.64
CA LYS A 151 7.31 -9.11 -8.44
C LYS A 151 6.34 -8.83 -7.28
N PRO A 152 5.89 -9.85 -6.55
CA PRO A 152 5.03 -9.65 -5.39
C PRO A 152 5.81 -9.06 -4.21
N LEU A 153 5.16 -8.20 -3.42
CA LEU A 153 5.75 -7.69 -2.17
C LEU A 153 5.85 -8.76 -1.07
N GLY A 154 5.03 -9.80 -1.15
CA GLY A 154 5.00 -10.91 -0.20
C GLY A 154 4.22 -12.09 -0.75
N ASP A 155 3.58 -12.87 0.11
CA ASP A 155 2.73 -13.97 -0.32
C ASP A 155 1.33 -13.47 -0.75
N GLU A 156 1.12 -13.31 -2.05
CA GLU A 156 -0.15 -12.86 -2.62
C GLU A 156 -1.29 -13.89 -2.53
N ASN A 157 -1.00 -15.11 -2.08
CA ASN A 157 -2.04 -16.12 -1.82
C ASN A 157 -2.53 -16.08 -0.37
N LYS A 158 -1.90 -15.27 0.48
CA LYS A 158 -2.31 -15.14 1.88
C LYS A 158 -3.64 -14.40 1.94
N ASP A 159 -4.63 -15.08 2.51
CA ASP A 159 -5.94 -14.51 2.80
C ASP A 159 -5.89 -13.76 4.13
N PHE A 160 -6.10 -12.44 4.05
CA PHE A 160 -6.11 -11.53 5.19
C PHE A 160 -7.55 -11.22 5.60
N LYS A 161 -7.80 -11.15 6.90
CA LYS A 161 -9.14 -10.88 7.45
C LYS A 161 -9.31 -9.39 7.69
N PHE A 162 -10.22 -8.78 6.94
CA PHE A 162 -10.56 -7.36 7.01
C PHE A 162 -11.91 -7.10 7.67
#